data_AF-A0A7K3YCB0-F1
#
_entry.id   AF-A0A7K3YCB0-F1
#
_cell.length_a   1.000
_cell.length_b   1.000
_cell.length_c   1.000
_cell.angle_alpha   90.00
_cell.angle_beta   90.00
_cell.angle_gamma   90.00
#
_symmetry.space_group_name_H-M   'P 1'
#
loop_
_entity.id
_entity.type
_entity.pdbx_description
1 polymer ?
#
loop_
_entity_poly.entity_id
_entity_poly.type
_entity_poly.pdbx_seq_one_letter_code
_entity_poly.pdbx_strand_id
1 'polypeptide(L)'
;MQSRMNPWSSNQTVDANRLFSDFGIEPIGEAAQGLPDAPSFVRRGIVVGHRDYRVIVDAIRNHTPFHVLTGFMPSGLPHLGHLMVMKEVVWHVQQGGNGYVAIADREAHAVRGISWDKCREFGREYLKALYALGFRGTTYYQSRNERLKDLAFEASTKVNFSELSAIYGFGPETSLGHAASAATQVGDILFPQIDAGPAPTVVPVGLDQDPHIRLTRDVAHKLRMFTVEDRGDHISVRSKNAPAEALKAVHHAFTGSKKYAGHVDITGLPHAWVDEGVREIEIAHGGFGFYPPSSTYHIFMPGLQGGKMSSSVPESLFGFYESDKSVRKKVLAALTGGRMTLEEQKRLGGEPDRCSVYLLNLFHMLEDDRELSDLRRRCKSGEMTCGQCKKETLERVQAFLMDLRDKMDAAEHLADEVE
;
A
#
# COMPACT_ATOMS: atom_id res chain seq x y z
N MET A 1 -20.53 19.64 -3.83
CA MET A 1 -21.20 19.41 -5.14
C MET A 1 -21.53 17.92 -5.24
N GLN A 2 -22.76 17.58 -5.66
CA GLN A 2 -23.44 16.28 -5.55
C GLN A 2 -22.51 15.06 -5.37
N SER A 3 -22.59 14.39 -4.20
CA SER A 3 -21.95 13.10 -4.04
C SER A 3 -22.59 12.13 -5.03
N ARG A 4 -21.84 11.71 -6.05
CA ARG A 4 -22.22 10.54 -6.84
C ARG A 4 -22.29 9.39 -5.84
N MET A 5 -23.51 8.92 -5.53
CA MET A 5 -23.71 7.76 -4.66
C MET A 5 -22.88 6.60 -5.22
N ASN A 6 -21.81 6.23 -4.51
CA ASN A 6 -21.08 5.01 -4.78
C ASN A 6 -22.02 3.83 -4.43
N PRO A 7 -22.44 2.96 -5.38
CA PRO A 7 -23.37 1.86 -5.11
C PRO A 7 -22.88 0.85 -4.08
N TRP A 8 -21.58 0.90 -3.80
CA TRP A 8 -20.80 -0.01 -2.97
C TRP A 8 -20.42 0.60 -1.61
N SER A 9 -20.68 1.90 -1.38
CA SER A 9 -20.41 2.53 -0.09
C SER A 9 -21.55 2.26 0.89
N SER A 10 -21.45 1.22 1.72
CA SER A 10 -22.29 1.14 2.93
C SER A 10 -21.67 0.35 4.08
N ASN A 11 -21.81 0.91 5.28
CA ASN A 11 -21.58 0.40 6.64
C ASN A 11 -20.17 0.39 7.25
N GLN A 12 -19.08 0.64 6.51
CA GLN A 12 -17.80 1.07 7.12
C GLN A 12 -17.63 2.61 7.16
N THR A 13 -18.59 3.33 6.59
CA THR A 13 -18.58 4.79 6.42
C THR A 13 -18.62 5.59 7.72
N VAL A 14 -19.08 5.01 8.84
CA VAL A 14 -19.21 5.74 10.11
C VAL A 14 -17.87 5.84 10.86
N ASP A 15 -16.98 4.85 10.71
CA ASP A 15 -15.62 4.89 11.30
C ASP A 15 -14.61 5.58 10.37
N ALA A 16 -14.74 5.38 9.05
CA ALA A 16 -13.82 5.96 8.07
C ALA A 16 -13.83 7.50 8.11
N ASN A 17 -14.99 8.13 8.24
CA ASN A 17 -15.10 9.60 8.31
C ASN A 17 -14.40 10.22 9.51
N ARG A 18 -14.38 9.52 10.65
CA ARG A 18 -13.68 9.96 11.87
C ARG A 18 -12.17 9.70 11.75
N LEU A 19 -11.79 8.58 11.13
CA LEU A 19 -10.41 8.27 10.77
C LEU A 19 -9.82 9.26 9.74
N PHE A 20 -10.64 9.82 8.83
CA PHE A 20 -10.18 10.81 7.85
C PHE A 20 -9.79 12.15 8.50
N SER A 21 -10.63 12.68 9.41
CA SER A 21 -10.38 13.98 10.04
C SER A 21 -9.22 13.96 11.02
N ASP A 22 -9.10 12.90 11.83
CA ASP A 22 -8.17 12.89 12.97
C ASP A 22 -6.72 12.58 12.54
N PHE A 23 -6.55 11.96 11.36
CA PHE A 23 -5.24 11.54 10.84
C PHE A 23 -4.79 12.32 9.60
N GLY A 24 -5.60 13.27 9.11
CA GLY A 24 -5.30 14.03 7.89
C GLY A 24 -5.22 13.13 6.66
N ILE A 25 -6.12 12.14 6.58
CA ILE A 25 -6.30 11.28 5.41
C ILE A 25 -7.47 11.85 4.62
N GLU A 26 -7.26 12.11 3.33
CA GLU A 26 -8.29 12.64 2.44
C GLU A 26 -9.05 11.49 1.75
N PRO A 27 -10.35 11.63 1.44
CA PRO A 27 -11.08 10.65 0.65
C PRO A 27 -10.47 10.47 -0.75
N ILE A 28 -10.36 9.23 -1.24
CA ILE A 28 -9.76 8.95 -2.56
C ILE A 28 -10.53 9.57 -3.73
N GLY A 29 -11.82 9.87 -3.54
CA GLY A 29 -12.75 10.21 -4.62
C GLY A 29 -12.38 11.45 -5.43
N GLU A 30 -11.76 12.47 -4.85
CA GLU A 30 -11.29 13.64 -5.60
C GLU A 30 -9.99 13.36 -6.34
N ALA A 31 -9.00 12.75 -5.67
CA ALA A 31 -7.72 12.41 -6.31
C ALA A 31 -7.92 11.41 -7.46
N ALA A 32 -8.79 10.42 -7.30
CA ALA A 32 -9.07 9.40 -8.30
C ALA A 32 -9.67 9.94 -9.60
N GLN A 33 -10.29 11.13 -9.60
CA GLN A 33 -10.85 11.73 -10.82
C GLN A 33 -9.78 12.10 -11.84
N GLY A 34 -8.53 12.28 -11.41
CA GLY A 34 -7.42 12.52 -12.32
C GLY A 34 -6.86 11.25 -12.97
N LEU A 35 -7.23 10.06 -12.51
CA LEU A 35 -6.72 8.81 -13.09
C LEU A 35 -7.33 8.57 -14.48
N PRO A 36 -6.53 8.10 -15.46
CA PRO A 36 -7.02 7.84 -16.82
C PRO A 36 -8.05 6.70 -16.87
N ASP A 37 -7.79 5.61 -16.14
CA ASP A 37 -8.76 4.55 -15.85
C ASP A 37 -8.61 4.14 -14.38
N ALA A 38 -9.54 4.61 -13.55
CA ALA A 38 -9.53 4.28 -12.13
C ALA A 38 -9.79 2.77 -11.96
N PRO A 39 -8.95 2.01 -11.26
CA PRO A 39 -9.08 0.55 -11.15
C PRO A 39 -10.28 0.15 -10.31
N SER A 40 -10.70 -1.12 -10.42
CA SER A 40 -11.89 -1.63 -9.72
C SER A 40 -11.84 -1.40 -8.21
N PHE A 41 -10.69 -1.54 -7.56
CA PHE A 41 -10.55 -1.27 -6.12
C PHE A 41 -10.74 0.20 -5.73
N VAL A 42 -10.51 1.15 -6.65
CA VAL A 42 -10.85 2.56 -6.44
C VAL A 42 -12.34 2.80 -6.74
N ARG A 43 -12.82 2.37 -7.92
CA ARG A 43 -14.22 2.56 -8.34
C ARG A 43 -15.23 1.92 -7.37
N ARG A 44 -14.84 0.81 -6.72
CA ARG A 44 -15.66 0.07 -5.77
C ARG A 44 -15.52 0.51 -4.33
N GLY A 45 -14.69 1.53 -4.05
CA GLY A 45 -14.48 2.05 -2.69
C GLY A 45 -13.78 1.06 -1.77
N ILE A 46 -12.88 0.22 -2.30
CA ILE A 46 -12.00 -0.64 -1.50
C ILE A 46 -10.80 0.18 -1.03
N VAL A 47 -10.18 0.94 -1.94
CA VAL A 47 -9.35 2.09 -1.55
C VAL A 47 -10.31 3.21 -1.18
N VAL A 48 -10.21 3.69 0.05
CA VAL A 48 -11.17 4.65 0.63
C VAL A 48 -10.56 6.03 0.83
N GLY A 49 -9.24 6.12 1.01
CA GLY A 49 -8.56 7.39 1.28
C GLY A 49 -7.13 7.43 0.77
N HIS A 50 -6.50 8.58 0.94
CA HIS A 50 -5.11 8.82 0.58
C HIS A 50 -4.43 9.89 1.43
N ARG A 51 -3.10 9.94 1.33
CA ARG A 51 -2.26 11.07 1.73
C ARG A 51 -1.36 11.43 0.56
N ASP A 52 -1.42 12.69 0.13
CA ASP A 52 -0.61 13.25 -0.96
C ASP A 52 -0.70 12.54 -2.33
N TYR A 53 -1.57 11.53 -2.49
CA TYR A 53 -1.68 10.76 -3.74
C TYR A 53 -1.97 11.58 -5.02
N ARG A 54 -2.45 12.82 -4.90
CA ARG A 54 -2.58 13.74 -6.05
C ARG A 54 -1.26 13.89 -6.84
N VAL A 55 -0.09 13.90 -6.17
CA VAL A 55 1.20 14.01 -6.87
C VAL A 55 1.51 12.77 -7.71
N ILE A 56 1.00 11.60 -7.29
CA ILE A 56 1.14 10.33 -8.01
C ILE A 56 0.19 10.29 -9.20
N VAL A 57 -1.05 10.77 -9.01
CA VAL A 57 -2.02 10.95 -10.09
C VAL A 57 -1.46 11.88 -11.17
N ASP A 58 -0.86 13.00 -10.77
CA ASP A 58 -0.22 13.93 -11.72
C ASP A 58 0.96 13.27 -12.43
N ALA A 59 1.76 12.45 -11.73
CA ALA A 59 2.85 11.71 -12.35
C ALA A 59 2.37 10.69 -13.40
N ILE A 60 1.30 9.95 -13.09
CA ILE A 60 0.65 9.01 -14.01
C ILE A 60 0.15 9.75 -15.26
N ARG A 61 -0.55 10.89 -15.08
CA ARG A 61 -1.12 11.67 -16.20
C ARG A 61 -0.07 12.28 -17.11
N ASN A 62 1.02 12.76 -16.51
CA ASN A 62 2.08 13.47 -17.22
C ASN A 62 3.21 12.54 -17.68
N HIS A 63 3.11 11.24 -17.38
CA HIS A 63 4.15 10.25 -17.65
C HIS A 63 5.52 10.64 -17.06
N THR A 64 5.52 11.24 -15.87
CA THR A 64 6.76 11.55 -15.13
C THR A 64 7.11 10.44 -14.15
N PRO A 65 8.38 10.29 -13.76
CA PRO A 65 8.79 9.23 -12.84
C PRO A 65 8.04 9.28 -11.50
N PHE A 66 7.64 8.11 -11.02
CA PHE A 66 7.18 7.88 -9.65
C PHE A 66 7.48 6.43 -9.25
N HIS A 67 7.49 6.16 -7.96
CA HIS A 67 7.76 4.84 -7.41
C HIS A 67 6.52 4.28 -6.69
N VAL A 68 6.39 2.96 -6.66
CA VAL A 68 5.43 2.26 -5.81
C VAL A 68 6.15 1.18 -5.00
N LEU A 69 5.85 1.11 -3.70
CA LEU A 69 6.45 0.10 -2.82
C LEU A 69 5.42 -0.58 -1.93
N THR A 70 5.57 -1.89 -1.76
CA THR A 70 4.98 -2.65 -0.64
C THR A 70 5.98 -3.63 -0.05
N GLY A 71 5.70 -4.14 1.14
CA GLY A 71 6.43 -5.24 1.76
C GLY A 71 5.50 -6.42 2.09
N PHE A 72 6.03 -7.64 2.04
CA PHE A 72 5.35 -8.84 2.52
C PHE A 72 6.20 -9.55 3.58
N MET A 73 5.61 -9.79 4.75
CA MET A 73 6.26 -10.55 5.81
C MET A 73 6.16 -12.05 5.52
N PRO A 74 7.28 -12.77 5.33
CA PRO A 74 7.26 -14.21 5.03
C PRO A 74 7.02 -15.05 6.30
N SER A 75 5.80 -15.02 6.84
CA SER A 75 5.41 -15.78 8.05
C SER A 75 4.41 -16.91 7.79
N GLY A 76 4.31 -17.36 6.55
CA GLY A 76 3.37 -18.37 6.08
C GLY A 76 3.13 -18.22 4.57
N LEU A 77 2.38 -19.14 3.97
CA LEU A 77 2.10 -19.10 2.54
C LEU A 77 1.17 -17.93 2.15
N PRO A 78 1.28 -17.41 0.92
CA PRO A 78 0.40 -16.35 0.44
C PRO A 78 -1.05 -16.85 0.31
N HIS A 79 -1.98 -15.94 0.59
CA HIS A 79 -3.40 -16.22 0.66
C HIS A 79 -4.21 -15.02 0.19
N LEU A 80 -5.53 -15.20 0.14
CA LEU A 80 -6.50 -14.21 -0.33
C LEU A 80 -6.29 -12.79 0.23
N GLY A 81 -5.97 -12.64 1.52
CA GLY A 81 -5.74 -11.33 2.14
C GLY A 81 -4.60 -10.51 1.54
N HIS A 82 -3.59 -11.14 0.93
CA HIS A 82 -2.47 -10.44 0.28
C HIS A 82 -2.81 -9.97 -1.14
N LEU A 83 -3.85 -10.56 -1.75
CA LEU A 83 -4.19 -10.35 -3.16
C LEU A 83 -4.55 -8.89 -3.45
N MET A 84 -5.19 -8.18 -2.51
CA MET A 84 -5.56 -6.77 -2.71
C MET A 84 -4.29 -5.92 -2.91
N VAL A 85 -3.35 -6.00 -1.99
CA VAL A 85 -2.11 -5.22 -2.02
C VAL A 85 -1.27 -5.58 -3.25
N MET A 86 -1.18 -6.88 -3.59
CA MET A 86 -0.51 -7.32 -4.82
C MET A 86 -1.14 -6.69 -6.07
N LYS A 87 -2.47 -6.71 -6.19
CA LYS A 87 -3.18 -6.08 -7.33
C LYS A 87 -2.94 -4.58 -7.38
N GLU A 88 -2.94 -3.89 -6.25
CA GLU A 88 -2.74 -2.44 -6.20
C GLU A 88 -1.32 -2.05 -6.64
N VAL A 89 -0.29 -2.76 -6.18
CA VAL A 89 1.09 -2.51 -6.64
C VAL A 89 1.27 -2.83 -8.12
N VAL A 90 0.76 -3.98 -8.59
CA VAL A 90 0.81 -4.34 -10.02
C VAL A 90 0.16 -3.27 -10.88
N TRP A 91 -1.00 -2.76 -10.47
CA TRP A 91 -1.70 -1.72 -11.22
C TRP A 91 -0.88 -0.42 -11.33
N HIS A 92 -0.24 0.04 -10.23
CA HIS A 92 0.61 1.23 -10.27
C HIS A 92 1.84 1.04 -11.18
N VAL A 93 2.43 -0.15 -11.20
CA VAL A 93 3.49 -0.50 -12.15
C VAL A 93 2.99 -0.41 -13.60
N GLN A 94 1.78 -0.92 -13.87
CA GLN A 94 1.15 -0.81 -15.19
C GLN A 94 0.85 0.65 -15.61
N GLN A 95 0.76 1.57 -14.65
CA GLN A 95 0.62 3.01 -14.92
C GLN A 95 1.97 3.72 -15.15
N GLY A 96 3.09 2.99 -15.20
CA GLY A 96 4.43 3.54 -15.45
C GLY A 96 5.27 3.79 -14.20
N GLY A 97 4.80 3.36 -13.03
CA GLY A 97 5.57 3.46 -11.79
C GLY A 97 6.72 2.45 -11.73
N ASN A 98 7.85 2.86 -11.16
CA ASN A 98 8.92 1.92 -10.82
C ASN A 98 8.50 1.12 -9.59
N GLY A 99 8.28 -0.18 -9.77
CA GLY A 99 7.77 -1.06 -8.72
C GLY A 99 8.86 -1.64 -7.84
N TYR A 100 8.62 -1.63 -6.53
CA TYR A 100 9.47 -2.27 -5.54
C TYR A 100 8.63 -3.17 -4.61
N VAL A 101 9.08 -4.40 -4.39
CA VAL A 101 8.50 -5.29 -3.37
C VAL A 101 9.57 -5.89 -2.48
N ALA A 102 9.46 -5.59 -1.18
CA ALA A 102 10.33 -6.14 -0.16
C ALA A 102 9.77 -7.46 0.40
N ILE A 103 10.62 -8.48 0.53
CA ILE A 103 10.36 -9.61 1.42
C ILE A 103 10.95 -9.26 2.79
N ALA A 104 10.08 -9.05 3.76
CA ALA A 104 10.42 -8.57 5.10
C ALA A 104 10.94 -9.69 6.02
N ASP A 105 11.97 -10.41 5.56
CA ASP A 105 12.54 -11.58 6.22
C ASP A 105 13.24 -11.27 7.55
N ARG A 106 13.84 -10.08 7.69
CA ARG A 106 14.42 -9.62 8.96
C ARG A 106 13.35 -9.39 10.02
N GLU A 107 12.23 -8.77 9.65
CA GLU A 107 11.08 -8.60 10.54
C GLU A 107 10.46 -9.95 10.92
N ALA A 108 10.21 -10.83 9.93
CA ALA A 108 9.68 -12.16 10.19
C ALA A 108 10.57 -12.96 11.17
N HIS A 109 11.89 -12.87 11.01
CA HIS A 109 12.83 -13.51 11.92
C HIS A 109 12.79 -12.90 13.32
N ALA A 110 12.89 -11.57 13.43
CA ALA A 110 13.01 -10.88 14.72
C ALA A 110 11.72 -10.85 15.54
N VAL A 111 10.56 -10.79 14.87
CA VAL A 111 9.25 -10.56 15.51
C VAL A 111 8.44 -11.86 15.62
N ARG A 112 8.52 -12.72 14.60
CA ARG A 112 7.72 -13.96 14.52
C ARG A 112 8.54 -15.22 14.78
N GLY A 113 9.86 -15.10 14.95
CA GLY A 113 10.75 -16.23 15.22
C GLY A 113 10.86 -17.21 14.05
N ILE A 114 10.56 -16.77 12.83
CA ILE A 114 10.67 -17.62 11.63
C ILE A 114 12.15 -17.82 11.32
N SER A 115 12.59 -19.05 11.06
CA SER A 115 13.98 -19.30 10.68
C SER A 115 14.30 -18.67 9.33
N TRP A 116 15.56 -18.28 9.09
CA TRP A 116 15.98 -17.71 7.81
C TRP A 116 15.64 -18.61 6.61
N ASP A 117 15.77 -19.92 6.78
CA ASP A 117 15.40 -20.90 5.74
C ASP A 117 13.90 -20.85 5.42
N LYS A 118 13.05 -20.74 6.45
CA LYS A 118 11.60 -20.58 6.28
C LYS A 118 11.22 -19.22 5.72
N CYS A 119 11.93 -18.15 6.09
CA CYS A 119 11.72 -16.84 5.47
C CYS A 119 11.99 -16.88 3.97
N ARG A 120 13.06 -17.58 3.52
CA ARG A 120 13.36 -17.77 2.10
C ARG A 120 12.30 -18.62 1.39
N GLU A 121 11.91 -19.75 2.01
CA GLU A 121 10.84 -20.61 1.48
C GLU A 121 9.54 -19.82 1.27
N PHE A 122 9.04 -19.14 2.29
CA PHE A 122 7.81 -18.37 2.16
C PHE A 122 7.97 -17.17 1.23
N GLY A 123 9.08 -16.43 1.34
CA GLY A 123 9.38 -15.28 0.48
C GLY A 123 9.30 -15.63 -1.00
N ARG A 124 9.90 -16.75 -1.39
CA ARG A 124 9.84 -17.30 -2.74
C ARG A 124 8.40 -17.53 -3.21
N GLU A 125 7.55 -18.12 -2.38
CA GLU A 125 6.15 -18.35 -2.73
C GLU A 125 5.34 -17.04 -2.85
N TYR A 126 5.65 -16.00 -2.06
CA TYR A 126 5.10 -14.65 -2.28
C TYR A 126 5.53 -14.06 -3.62
N LEU A 127 6.81 -14.19 -3.98
CA LEU A 127 7.34 -13.69 -5.25
C LEU A 127 6.70 -14.41 -6.44
N LYS A 128 6.56 -15.74 -6.39
CA LYS A 128 5.83 -16.51 -7.42
C LYS A 128 4.42 -15.97 -7.62
N ALA A 129 3.66 -15.76 -6.54
CA ALA A 129 2.31 -15.22 -6.61
C ALA A 129 2.28 -13.80 -7.19
N LEU A 130 3.21 -12.94 -6.77
CA LEU A 130 3.32 -11.56 -7.25
C LEU A 130 3.66 -11.49 -8.75
N TYR A 131 4.62 -12.28 -9.22
CA TYR A 131 5.00 -12.33 -10.63
C TYR A 131 3.92 -12.95 -11.52
N ALA A 132 3.21 -13.96 -11.01
CA ALA A 132 2.05 -14.55 -11.67
C ALA A 132 0.91 -13.54 -11.89
N LEU A 133 0.76 -12.58 -10.97
CA LEU A 133 -0.18 -11.47 -11.11
C LEU A 133 0.29 -10.38 -12.09
N GLY A 134 1.50 -10.50 -12.63
CA GLY A 134 2.03 -9.60 -13.66
C GLY A 134 2.92 -8.48 -13.14
N PHE A 135 3.39 -8.55 -11.89
CA PHE A 135 4.36 -7.57 -11.38
C PHE A 135 5.65 -7.60 -12.20
N ARG A 136 6.18 -6.42 -12.51
CA ARG A 136 7.48 -6.22 -13.16
C ARG A 136 8.18 -5.06 -12.46
N GLY A 137 9.29 -5.32 -11.77
CA GLY A 137 9.97 -4.32 -10.97
C GLY A 137 11.05 -4.98 -10.11
N THR A 138 11.58 -4.22 -9.16
CA THR A 138 12.63 -4.68 -8.26
C THR A 138 12.01 -5.43 -7.08
N THR A 139 12.49 -6.63 -6.81
CA THR A 139 12.15 -7.37 -5.59
C THR A 139 13.41 -7.73 -4.83
N TYR A 140 13.36 -7.73 -3.51
CA TYR A 140 14.53 -8.04 -2.70
C TYR A 140 14.15 -8.61 -1.34
N TYR A 141 15.08 -9.35 -0.73
CA TYR A 141 15.03 -9.71 0.69
C TYR A 141 15.71 -8.64 1.52
N GLN A 142 15.09 -8.22 2.64
CA GLN A 142 15.69 -7.21 3.52
C GLN A 142 17.08 -7.64 4.03
N SER A 143 17.29 -8.94 4.27
CA SER A 143 18.59 -9.46 4.74
C SER A 143 19.73 -9.35 3.72
N ARG A 144 19.40 -9.26 2.42
CA ARG A 144 20.33 -9.30 1.29
C ARG A 144 20.64 -7.95 0.68
N ASN A 145 19.80 -6.94 0.95
CA ASN A 145 19.97 -5.61 0.41
C ASN A 145 20.88 -4.75 1.33
N GLU A 146 22.16 -4.64 0.99
CA GLU A 146 23.14 -3.85 1.77
C GLU A 146 22.78 -2.36 1.80
N ARG A 147 22.39 -1.79 0.66
CA ARG A 147 22.02 -0.36 0.55
C ARG A 147 20.81 -0.03 1.42
N LEU A 148 19.83 -0.93 1.49
CA LEU A 148 18.70 -0.83 2.43
C LEU A 148 19.18 -0.86 3.88
N LYS A 149 20.11 -1.76 4.23
CA LYS A 149 20.61 -1.88 5.62
C LYS A 149 21.33 -0.60 6.06
N ASP A 150 22.13 -0.01 5.18
CA ASP A 150 22.79 1.28 5.42
C ASP A 150 21.75 2.41 5.58
N LEU A 151 20.75 2.46 4.69
CA LEU A 151 19.67 3.44 4.77
C LEU A 151 18.84 3.29 6.06
N ALA A 152 18.51 2.06 6.44
CA ALA A 152 17.77 1.78 7.67
C ALA A 152 18.56 2.22 8.91
N PHE A 153 19.88 2.04 8.91
CA PHE A 153 20.74 2.55 9.96
C PHE A 153 20.72 4.08 10.00
N GLU A 154 20.89 4.75 8.86
CA GLU A 154 20.85 6.21 8.78
C GLU A 154 19.49 6.77 9.24
N ALA A 155 18.39 6.16 8.79
CA ALA A 155 17.03 6.48 9.21
C ALA A 155 16.85 6.34 10.72
N SER A 156 17.42 5.29 11.33
CA SER A 156 17.33 5.07 12.78
C SER A 156 17.97 6.20 13.59
N THR A 157 18.96 6.92 13.04
CA THR A 157 19.56 8.09 13.71
C THR A 157 18.59 9.25 13.88
N LYS A 158 17.44 9.23 13.18
CA LYS A 158 16.40 10.27 13.20
C LYS A 158 15.14 9.85 13.96
N VAL A 159 15.15 8.66 14.58
CA VAL A 159 14.01 8.09 15.30
C VAL A 159 14.39 7.88 16.76
N ASN A 160 13.60 8.44 17.67
CA ASN A 160 13.76 8.22 19.10
C ASN A 160 12.93 7.02 19.57
N PHE A 161 13.40 6.34 20.61
CA PHE A 161 12.68 5.19 21.18
C PHE A 161 11.27 5.58 21.69
N SER A 162 11.10 6.79 22.23
CA SER A 162 9.79 7.29 22.66
C SER A 162 8.77 7.41 21.51
N GLU A 163 9.23 7.76 20.30
CA GLU A 163 8.39 7.78 19.09
C GLU A 163 7.95 6.33 18.76
N LEU A 164 8.87 5.37 18.81
CA LEU A 164 8.54 3.95 18.59
C LEU A 164 7.61 3.38 19.67
N SER A 165 7.80 3.73 20.94
CA SER A 165 6.90 3.34 22.03
C SER A 165 5.49 3.88 21.81
N ALA A 166 5.34 5.11 21.34
CA ALA A 166 4.03 5.70 21.07
C ALA A 166 3.30 5.03 19.89
N ILE A 167 4.04 4.62 18.86
CA ILE A 167 3.46 4.03 17.65
C ILE A 167 3.17 2.53 17.82
N TYR A 168 4.11 1.79 18.41
CA TYR A 168 4.08 0.33 18.44
C TYR A 168 3.87 -0.27 19.83
N GLY A 169 3.86 0.56 20.88
CA GLY A 169 3.78 0.09 22.26
C GLY A 169 5.06 -0.58 22.76
N PHE A 170 6.21 -0.29 22.14
CA PHE A 170 7.49 -0.88 22.56
C PHE A 170 7.87 -0.50 23.99
N GLY A 171 8.19 -1.51 24.80
CA GLY A 171 8.70 -1.38 26.16
C GLY A 171 10.06 -2.07 26.36
N PRO A 172 10.55 -2.14 27.61
CA PRO A 172 11.84 -2.75 27.95
C PRO A 172 11.99 -4.22 27.53
N GLU A 173 10.88 -4.94 27.36
CA GLU A 173 10.81 -6.32 26.89
C GLU A 173 10.90 -6.47 25.36
N THR A 174 10.82 -5.37 24.62
CA THR A 174 10.93 -5.40 23.15
C THR A 174 12.38 -5.67 22.74
N SER A 175 12.59 -6.71 21.93
CA SER A 175 13.93 -7.03 21.43
C SER A 175 14.47 -5.94 20.50
N LEU A 176 15.79 -5.73 20.49
CA LEU A 176 16.42 -4.75 19.60
C LEU A 176 16.16 -5.06 18.12
N GLY A 177 16.05 -6.34 17.75
CA GLY A 177 15.68 -6.74 16.39
C GLY A 177 14.26 -6.31 16.01
N HIS A 178 13.30 -6.43 16.93
CA HIS A 178 11.94 -5.95 16.72
C HIS A 178 11.92 -4.42 16.58
N ALA A 179 12.61 -3.69 17.46
CA ALA A 179 12.71 -2.23 17.34
C ALA A 179 13.39 -1.79 16.02
N ALA A 180 14.46 -2.47 15.61
CA ALA A 180 15.18 -2.19 14.37
C ALA A 180 14.35 -2.51 13.10
N SER A 181 13.37 -3.40 13.19
CA SER A 181 12.47 -3.70 12.05
C SER A 181 11.65 -2.47 11.64
N ALA A 182 11.24 -1.62 12.59
CA ALA A 182 10.53 -0.37 12.28
C ALA A 182 11.41 0.59 11.45
N ALA A 183 12.70 0.73 11.81
CA ALA A 183 13.64 1.52 11.01
C ALA A 183 13.95 0.88 9.65
N THR A 184 13.98 -0.46 9.57
CA THR A 184 14.14 -1.18 8.31
C THR A 184 12.96 -0.91 7.37
N GLN A 185 11.74 -0.87 7.89
CA GLN A 185 10.53 -0.58 7.12
C GLN A 185 10.48 0.90 6.64
N VAL A 186 10.98 1.85 7.43
CA VAL A 186 11.24 3.23 6.96
C VAL A 186 12.23 3.21 5.80
N GLY A 187 13.32 2.45 5.95
CA GLY A 187 14.32 2.24 4.90
C GLY A 187 13.71 1.66 3.63
N ASP A 188 12.84 0.66 3.74
CA ASP A 188 12.15 0.07 2.58
C ASP A 188 11.40 1.15 1.81
N ILE A 189 10.55 1.93 2.48
CA ILE A 189 9.73 2.97 1.83
C ILE A 189 10.58 4.03 1.12
N LEU A 190 11.75 4.38 1.66
CA LEU A 190 12.64 5.37 1.09
C LEU A 190 13.64 4.80 0.08
N PHE A 191 13.88 3.49 0.09
CA PHE A 191 14.86 2.82 -0.77
C PHE A 191 14.67 3.08 -2.27
N PRO A 192 13.45 3.05 -2.84
CA PRO A 192 13.23 3.38 -4.26
C PRO A 192 13.83 4.71 -4.69
N GLN A 193 13.81 5.70 -3.78
CA GLN A 193 14.30 7.05 -4.07
C GLN A 193 15.83 7.16 -4.06
N ILE A 194 16.54 6.19 -3.49
CA ILE A 194 18.00 6.09 -3.61
C ILE A 194 18.37 5.18 -4.77
N ASP A 195 17.59 4.12 -4.99
CA ASP A 195 17.87 3.12 -6.01
C ASP A 195 17.65 3.64 -7.42
N ALA A 196 16.46 4.19 -7.70
CA ALA A 196 16.08 4.75 -9.00
C ALA A 196 16.13 6.29 -9.03
N GLY A 197 16.58 6.92 -7.95
CA GLY A 197 16.64 8.37 -7.79
C GLY A 197 15.34 8.98 -7.22
N PRO A 198 15.39 10.20 -6.65
CA PRO A 198 14.25 10.76 -5.94
C PRO A 198 13.07 11.05 -6.87
N ALA A 199 11.91 10.50 -6.52
CA ALA A 199 10.64 10.77 -7.18
C ALA A 199 9.48 10.55 -6.20
N PRO A 200 8.28 11.09 -6.47
CA PRO A 200 7.09 10.78 -5.69
C PRO A 200 6.93 9.27 -5.49
N THR A 201 6.69 8.82 -4.27
CA THR A 201 6.56 7.39 -3.94
C THR A 201 5.20 7.13 -3.30
N VAL A 202 4.47 6.13 -3.78
CA VAL A 202 3.20 5.68 -3.17
C VAL A 202 3.37 4.35 -2.44
N VAL A 203 2.80 4.27 -1.24
CA VAL A 203 2.73 3.04 -0.44
C VAL A 203 1.26 2.64 -0.23
N PRO A 204 0.79 1.55 -0.88
CA PRO A 204 -0.52 0.97 -0.62
C PRO A 204 -0.60 0.31 0.75
N VAL A 205 -1.48 0.78 1.64
CA VAL A 205 -1.54 0.27 3.02
C VAL A 205 -2.96 0.18 3.58
N GLY A 206 -3.12 -0.60 4.65
CA GLY A 206 -4.30 -0.53 5.50
C GLY A 206 -4.32 0.74 6.35
N LEU A 207 -5.50 1.15 6.82
CA LEU A 207 -5.67 2.30 7.71
C LEU A 207 -4.84 2.18 9.01
N ASP A 208 -4.61 0.96 9.49
CA ASP A 208 -3.82 0.67 10.70
C ASP A 208 -2.31 0.99 10.56
N GLN A 209 -1.82 1.18 9.33
CA GLN A 209 -0.41 1.45 9.05
C GLN A 209 -0.09 2.95 8.93
N ASP A 210 -1.09 3.85 9.00
CA ASP A 210 -0.88 5.30 8.92
C ASP A 210 0.18 5.84 9.90
N PRO A 211 0.21 5.41 11.18
CA PRO A 211 1.25 5.84 12.11
C PRO A 211 2.68 5.60 11.59
N HIS A 212 2.92 4.48 10.89
CA HIS A 212 4.22 4.19 10.30
C HIS A 212 4.50 5.05 9.05
N ILE A 213 3.49 5.31 8.21
CA ILE A 213 3.63 6.23 7.08
C ILE A 213 4.02 7.62 7.57
N ARG A 214 3.41 8.11 8.66
CA ARG A 214 3.74 9.40 9.27
C ARG A 214 5.17 9.43 9.81
N LEU A 215 5.59 8.38 10.54
CA LEU A 215 6.98 8.23 10.99
C LEU A 215 7.95 8.32 9.81
N THR A 216 7.65 7.60 8.72
CA THR A 216 8.50 7.57 7.52
C THR A 216 8.60 8.95 6.88
N ARG A 217 7.50 9.70 6.79
CA ARG A 217 7.50 11.07 6.27
C ARG A 217 8.32 12.01 7.14
N ASP A 218 8.20 11.90 8.46
CA ASP A 218 8.98 12.70 9.40
C ASP A 218 10.48 12.38 9.27
N VAL A 219 10.84 11.10 9.13
CA VAL A 219 12.23 10.68 8.90
C VAL A 219 12.73 11.18 7.54
N ALA A 220 11.96 11.03 6.47
CA ALA A 220 12.30 11.55 5.14
C ALA A 220 12.61 13.05 5.21
N HIS A 221 11.76 13.82 5.89
CA HIS A 221 12.01 15.25 6.13
C HIS A 221 13.27 15.48 6.98
N LYS A 222 13.45 14.76 8.11
CA LYS A 222 14.63 14.87 8.99
C LYS A 222 15.95 14.55 8.28
N LEU A 223 15.93 13.70 7.24
CA LEU A 223 17.08 13.33 6.42
C LEU A 223 17.41 14.33 5.30
N ARG A 224 16.51 15.28 4.99
CA ARG A 224 16.80 16.38 4.05
C ARG A 224 17.83 17.36 4.62
N MET A 225 18.66 17.92 3.74
CA MET A 225 19.58 19.02 4.09
C MET A 225 18.86 20.35 4.31
N PHE A 226 17.72 20.54 3.65
CA PHE A 226 16.97 21.80 3.66
C PHE A 226 15.50 21.59 4.03
N THR A 227 14.88 22.62 4.62
CA THR A 227 13.42 22.79 4.67
C THR A 227 13.04 23.89 3.68
N VAL A 228 12.07 23.62 2.80
CA VAL A 228 11.56 24.59 1.81
C VAL A 228 10.15 25.00 2.22
N GLU A 229 10.00 26.23 2.72
CA GLU A 229 8.76 26.72 3.30
C GLU A 229 8.17 27.85 2.46
N ASP A 230 6.91 27.74 2.05
CA ASP A 230 6.17 28.84 1.46
C ASP A 230 5.73 29.82 2.58
N ARG A 231 6.17 31.08 2.48
CA ARG A 231 5.83 32.18 3.41
C ARG A 231 4.75 33.11 2.84
N GLY A 232 4.24 32.83 1.66
CA GLY A 232 3.22 33.61 0.94
C GLY A 232 3.82 34.68 0.04
N ASP A 233 4.70 35.53 0.56
CA ASP A 233 5.41 36.55 -0.23
C ASP A 233 6.75 36.05 -0.82
N HIS A 234 7.34 35.03 -0.20
CA HIS A 234 8.57 34.38 -0.64
C HIS A 234 8.59 32.90 -0.22
N ILE A 235 9.53 32.14 -0.78
CA ILE A 235 9.87 30.79 -0.36
C ILE A 235 11.18 30.86 0.41
N SER A 236 11.18 30.34 1.63
CA SER A 236 12.37 30.30 2.48
C SER A 236 12.98 28.90 2.46
N VAL A 237 14.24 28.80 2.02
CA VAL A 237 15.03 27.57 2.01
C VAL A 237 15.98 27.61 3.21
N ARG A 238 15.61 26.91 4.28
CA ARG A 238 16.35 26.87 5.55
C ARG A 238 17.27 25.67 5.62
N SER A 239 18.52 25.89 6.03
CA SER A 239 19.48 24.82 6.28
C SER A 239 19.14 24.03 7.55
N LYS A 240 19.20 22.70 7.47
CA LYS A 240 19.08 21.74 8.58
C LYS A 240 20.39 21.00 8.84
N ASN A 241 21.52 21.72 8.81
CA ASN A 241 22.89 21.20 8.75
C ASN A 241 23.44 20.94 7.33
N ALA A 242 22.89 21.62 6.32
CA ALA A 242 23.50 21.62 4.99
C ALA A 242 24.92 22.23 5.03
N PRO A 243 25.90 21.66 4.30
CA PRO A 243 27.21 22.28 4.14
C PRO A 243 27.08 23.71 3.63
N ALA A 244 28.00 24.59 4.04
CA ALA A 244 27.97 26.00 3.64
C ALA A 244 27.99 26.17 2.10
N GLU A 245 28.66 25.27 1.39
CA GLU A 245 28.70 25.26 -0.08
C GLU A 245 27.33 24.90 -0.69
N ALA A 246 26.57 23.99 -0.09
CA ALA A 246 25.23 23.64 -0.57
C ALA A 246 24.27 24.84 -0.43
N LEU A 247 24.30 25.56 0.70
CA LEU A 247 23.49 26.77 0.87
C LEU A 247 23.91 27.91 -0.08
N LYS A 248 25.21 28.03 -0.39
CA LYS A 248 25.69 28.95 -1.44
C LYS A 248 25.17 28.54 -2.82
N ALA A 249 25.18 27.25 -3.14
CA ALA A 249 24.67 26.74 -4.41
C ALA A 249 23.18 27.06 -4.59
N VAL A 250 22.36 26.94 -3.53
CA VAL A 250 20.96 27.40 -3.55
C VAL A 250 20.87 28.89 -3.91
N HIS A 251 21.63 29.74 -3.23
CA HIS A 251 21.63 31.18 -3.53
C HIS A 251 22.02 31.49 -4.99
N HIS A 252 23.03 30.80 -5.53
CA HIS A 252 23.47 31.00 -6.92
C HIS A 252 22.47 30.48 -7.95
N ALA A 253 21.76 29.38 -7.66
CA ALA A 253 20.78 28.79 -8.57
C ALA A 253 19.54 29.68 -8.74
N PHE A 254 19.11 30.37 -7.67
CA PHE A 254 17.93 31.23 -7.70
C PHE A 254 18.33 32.70 -7.78
N THR A 255 18.41 33.22 -9.01
CA THR A 255 18.79 34.62 -9.27
C THR A 255 17.82 35.59 -8.59
N GLY A 256 18.37 36.61 -7.90
CA GLY A 256 17.57 37.57 -7.13
C GLY A 256 17.17 37.11 -5.72
N SER A 257 17.59 35.91 -5.31
CA SER A 257 17.41 35.43 -3.94
C SER A 257 18.24 36.24 -2.93
N LYS A 258 17.80 36.26 -1.68
CA LYS A 258 18.51 36.90 -0.56
C LYS A 258 19.08 35.83 0.36
N LYS A 259 20.40 35.82 0.54
CA LYS A 259 21.07 34.86 1.43
C LYS A 259 21.29 35.45 2.82
N TYR A 260 20.98 34.65 3.83
CA TYR A 260 21.26 34.91 5.24
C TYR A 260 22.14 33.79 5.81
N ALA A 261 22.50 33.90 7.09
CA ALA A 261 23.42 32.96 7.75
C ALA A 261 22.94 31.49 7.71
N GLY A 262 21.62 31.25 7.76
CA GLY A 262 21.05 29.89 7.82
C GLY A 262 19.93 29.60 6.82
N HIS A 263 19.60 30.54 5.93
CA HIS A 263 18.54 30.37 4.95
C HIS A 263 18.75 31.26 3.72
N VAL A 264 18.03 30.93 2.64
CA VAL A 264 17.95 31.70 1.40
C VAL A 264 16.47 31.96 1.10
N ASP A 265 16.10 33.22 0.91
CA ASP A 265 14.74 33.61 0.54
C ASP A 265 14.65 33.87 -0.97
N ILE A 266 13.65 33.27 -1.61
CA ILE A 266 13.44 33.27 -3.04
C ILE A 266 12.04 33.85 -3.32
N THR A 267 11.95 34.85 -4.19
CA THR A 267 10.68 35.53 -4.52
C THR A 267 10.31 35.28 -5.97
N GLY A 268 9.00 35.32 -6.28
CA GLY A 268 8.51 35.29 -7.66
C GLY A 268 8.56 33.92 -8.37
N LEU A 269 8.91 32.84 -7.66
CA LEU A 269 8.91 31.48 -8.20
C LEU A 269 7.88 30.60 -7.46
N PRO A 270 7.29 29.58 -8.11
CA PRO A 270 6.41 28.62 -7.45
C PRO A 270 7.17 27.72 -6.45
N HIS A 271 6.50 27.35 -5.34
CA HIS A 271 7.09 26.46 -4.31
C HIS A 271 7.64 25.15 -4.89
N ALA A 272 6.85 24.48 -5.73
CA ALA A 272 7.25 23.21 -6.35
C ALA A 272 8.54 23.33 -7.17
N TRP A 273 8.76 24.45 -7.87
CA TRP A 273 9.96 24.66 -8.67
C TRP A 273 11.19 24.92 -7.80
N VAL A 274 11.02 25.66 -6.70
CA VAL A 274 12.10 25.88 -5.73
C VAL A 274 12.44 24.59 -5.01
N ASP A 275 11.46 23.82 -4.55
CA ASP A 275 11.70 22.56 -3.86
C ASP A 275 12.44 21.55 -4.74
N GLU A 276 12.11 21.48 -6.04
CA GLU A 276 12.81 20.63 -6.99
C GLU A 276 14.25 21.08 -7.24
N GLY A 277 14.49 22.37 -7.49
CA GLY A 277 15.86 22.87 -7.66
C GLY A 277 16.72 22.69 -6.39
N VAL A 278 16.13 22.86 -5.21
CA VAL A 278 16.82 22.59 -3.94
C VAL A 278 17.15 21.11 -3.78
N ARG A 279 16.25 20.22 -4.21
CA ARG A 279 16.47 18.77 -4.20
C ARG A 279 17.63 18.36 -5.11
N GLU A 280 17.71 18.90 -6.32
CA GLU A 280 18.85 18.67 -7.22
C GLU A 280 20.18 19.10 -6.60
N ILE A 281 20.19 20.28 -5.97
CA ILE A 281 21.38 20.81 -5.29
C ILE A 281 21.76 19.94 -4.09
N GLU A 282 20.79 19.51 -3.30
CA GLU A 282 21.01 18.61 -2.17
C GLU A 282 21.68 17.31 -2.62
N ILE A 283 21.18 16.68 -3.69
CA ILE A 283 21.75 15.44 -4.26
C ILE A 283 23.19 15.69 -4.74
N ALA A 284 23.44 16.80 -5.43
CA ALA A 284 24.78 17.16 -5.91
C ALA A 284 25.81 17.36 -4.79
N HIS A 285 25.34 17.58 -3.55
CA HIS A 285 26.18 17.72 -2.36
C HIS A 285 26.15 16.49 -1.44
N GLY A 286 25.67 15.34 -1.94
CA GLY A 286 25.65 14.08 -1.21
C GLY A 286 24.47 13.91 -0.25
N GLY A 287 23.44 14.75 -0.37
CA GLY A 287 22.17 14.55 0.34
C GLY A 287 21.24 13.59 -0.40
N PHE A 288 20.15 13.21 0.27
CA PHE A 288 19.22 12.21 -0.26
C PHE A 288 18.17 12.82 -1.20
N GLY A 289 17.74 14.06 -0.96
CA GLY A 289 16.71 14.69 -1.78
C GLY A 289 15.33 14.05 -1.65
N PHE A 290 15.02 13.37 -0.54
CA PHE A 290 13.78 12.60 -0.41
C PHE A 290 12.50 13.42 -0.66
N TYR A 291 11.56 12.76 -1.32
CA TYR A 291 10.15 13.07 -1.31
C TYR A 291 9.50 12.41 -0.08
N PRO A 292 8.60 13.11 0.63
CA PRO A 292 7.76 12.46 1.61
C PRO A 292 6.85 11.44 0.91
N PRO A 293 6.77 10.18 1.38
CA PRO A 293 5.94 9.18 0.73
C PRO A 293 4.46 9.55 0.80
N SER A 294 3.78 9.34 -0.32
CA SER A 294 2.32 9.30 -0.44
C SER A 294 1.80 7.92 -0.07
N SER A 295 0.51 7.82 0.21
CA SER A 295 -0.14 6.55 0.53
C SER A 295 -1.57 6.50 0.02
N THR A 296 -2.02 5.29 -0.32
CA THR A 296 -3.42 4.94 -0.50
C THR A 296 -3.85 4.03 0.65
N TYR A 297 -5.08 4.21 1.12
CA TYR A 297 -5.61 3.46 2.26
C TYR A 297 -6.75 2.57 1.80
N HIS A 298 -6.55 1.26 1.91
CA HIS A 298 -7.57 0.26 1.60
C HIS A 298 -8.19 -0.36 2.85
N ILE A 299 -9.43 -0.79 2.68
CA ILE A 299 -10.10 -1.67 3.63
C ILE A 299 -9.80 -3.12 3.30
N PHE A 300 -9.65 -3.97 4.32
CA PHE A 300 -9.48 -5.40 4.11
C PHE A 300 -10.82 -6.10 3.98
N MET A 301 -10.87 -7.11 3.11
CA MET A 301 -12.00 -8.02 3.06
C MET A 301 -12.12 -8.75 4.41
N PRO A 302 -13.33 -8.80 5.02
CA PRO A 302 -13.57 -9.67 6.16
C PRO A 302 -13.26 -11.14 5.84
N GLY A 303 -13.02 -11.93 6.89
CA GLY A 303 -12.89 -13.37 6.77
C GLY A 303 -14.13 -14.02 6.14
N LEU A 304 -13.96 -15.20 5.57
CA LEU A 304 -15.06 -15.94 4.92
C LEU A 304 -16.21 -16.24 5.89
N GLN A 305 -15.96 -16.40 7.19
CA GLN A 305 -16.99 -16.59 8.23
C GLN A 305 -17.33 -15.29 8.98
N GLY A 306 -16.91 -14.14 8.47
CA GLY A 306 -16.97 -12.84 9.15
C GLY A 306 -15.71 -12.57 9.98
N GLY A 307 -15.65 -11.37 10.59
CA GLY A 307 -14.50 -10.93 11.39
C GLY A 307 -13.23 -10.67 10.56
N LYS A 308 -12.08 -10.61 11.23
CA LYS A 308 -10.77 -10.37 10.59
C LYS A 308 -10.27 -11.65 9.92
N MET A 309 -9.77 -11.51 8.69
CA MET A 309 -9.05 -12.58 8.00
C MET A 309 -7.73 -12.88 8.71
N SER A 310 -7.46 -14.15 9.05
CA SER A 310 -6.24 -14.53 9.77
C SER A 310 -5.79 -15.96 9.45
N SER A 311 -4.49 -16.14 9.24
CA SER A 311 -3.86 -17.47 9.14
C SER A 311 -4.03 -18.32 10.40
N SER A 312 -4.26 -17.70 11.57
CA SER A 312 -4.59 -18.41 12.81
C SER A 312 -6.02 -18.94 12.86
N VAL A 313 -6.89 -18.51 11.94
CA VAL A 313 -8.26 -18.99 11.78
C VAL A 313 -8.39 -19.53 10.35
N PRO A 314 -7.97 -20.78 10.08
CA PRO A 314 -7.83 -21.28 8.71
C PRO A 314 -9.10 -21.22 7.89
N GLU A 315 -10.28 -21.36 8.50
CA GLU A 315 -11.56 -21.26 7.79
C GLU A 315 -11.81 -19.85 7.23
N SER A 316 -11.21 -18.80 7.83
CA SER A 316 -11.42 -17.38 7.47
C SER A 316 -10.87 -16.98 6.11
N LEU A 317 -10.05 -17.82 5.48
CA LEU A 317 -9.38 -17.56 4.21
C LEU A 317 -9.08 -18.85 3.46
N PHE A 318 -8.71 -18.73 2.18
CA PHE A 318 -8.02 -19.80 1.48
C PHE A 318 -6.64 -19.35 0.99
N GLY A 319 -5.69 -20.27 1.02
CA GLY A 319 -4.34 -20.08 0.48
C GLY A 319 -4.28 -20.39 -1.01
N PHE A 320 -3.27 -19.87 -1.72
CA PHE A 320 -3.12 -20.13 -3.15
C PHE A 320 -2.76 -21.59 -3.47
N TYR A 321 -2.06 -22.26 -2.55
CA TYR A 321 -1.67 -23.68 -2.66
C TYR A 321 -2.69 -24.65 -2.06
N GLU A 322 -3.84 -24.17 -1.59
CA GLU A 322 -4.79 -25.00 -0.87
C GLU A 322 -5.63 -25.87 -1.82
N SER A 323 -5.83 -27.16 -1.50
CA SER A 323 -6.58 -28.07 -2.37
C SER A 323 -7.99 -27.56 -2.71
N ASP A 324 -8.44 -27.80 -3.94
CA ASP A 324 -9.77 -27.43 -4.43
C ASP A 324 -10.91 -27.92 -3.55
N LYS A 325 -10.75 -29.12 -2.95
CA LYS A 325 -11.71 -29.67 -1.99
C LYS A 325 -11.85 -28.80 -0.76
N SER A 326 -10.74 -28.31 -0.23
CA SER A 326 -10.72 -27.44 0.96
C SER A 326 -11.24 -26.04 0.62
N VAL A 327 -10.81 -25.45 -0.50
CA VAL A 327 -11.34 -24.17 -1.00
C VAL A 327 -12.86 -24.24 -1.19
N ARG A 328 -13.36 -25.30 -1.84
CA ARG A 328 -14.80 -25.56 -1.99
C ARG A 328 -15.51 -25.58 -0.65
N LYS A 329 -15.00 -26.32 0.33
CA LYS A 329 -15.58 -26.38 1.68
C LYS A 329 -15.70 -24.97 2.29
N LYS A 330 -14.63 -24.19 2.25
CA LYS A 330 -14.57 -22.84 2.84
C LYS A 330 -15.50 -21.84 2.15
N VAL A 331 -15.51 -21.80 0.82
CA VAL A 331 -16.40 -20.90 0.05
C VAL A 331 -17.86 -21.27 0.26
N LEU A 332 -18.20 -22.56 0.26
CA LEU A 332 -19.57 -23.01 0.53
C LEU A 332 -20.00 -22.79 1.99
N ALA A 333 -19.05 -22.76 2.94
CA ALA A 333 -19.30 -22.45 4.35
C ALA A 333 -19.29 -20.94 4.66
N ALA A 334 -18.92 -20.08 3.71
CA ALA A 334 -18.80 -18.65 3.93
C ALA A 334 -20.10 -18.01 4.45
N LEU A 335 -19.96 -17.03 5.34
CA LEU A 335 -21.04 -16.22 5.88
C LEU A 335 -21.77 -15.51 4.75
N THR A 336 -23.10 -15.56 4.81
CA THR A 336 -23.97 -14.91 3.84
C THR A 336 -24.90 -13.93 4.52
N GLY A 337 -25.19 -12.81 3.86
CA GLY A 337 -26.26 -11.89 4.26
C GLY A 337 -27.66 -12.34 3.81
N GLY A 338 -27.87 -13.64 3.61
CA GLY A 338 -29.16 -14.19 3.22
C GLY A 338 -30.15 -14.25 4.38
N ARG A 339 -31.40 -14.63 4.08
CA ARG A 339 -32.44 -14.88 5.10
C ARG A 339 -32.43 -16.34 5.58
N MET A 340 -33.14 -16.60 6.68
CA MET A 340 -33.22 -17.94 7.29
C MET A 340 -33.96 -18.94 6.40
N THR A 341 -35.01 -18.50 5.72
CA THR A 341 -35.81 -19.34 4.83
C THR A 341 -35.75 -18.89 3.37
N LEU A 342 -35.99 -19.83 2.45
CA LEU A 342 -36.07 -19.54 1.01
C LEU A 342 -37.21 -18.55 0.70
N GLU A 343 -38.33 -18.66 1.41
CA GLU A 343 -39.47 -17.78 1.25
C GLU A 343 -39.12 -16.33 1.64
N GLU A 344 -38.48 -16.14 2.79
CA GLU A 344 -37.98 -14.82 3.20
C GLU A 344 -36.92 -14.29 2.23
N GLN A 345 -36.01 -15.14 1.74
CA GLN A 345 -35.00 -14.73 0.76
C GLN A 345 -35.66 -14.22 -0.53
N LYS A 346 -36.69 -14.91 -1.05
CA LYS A 346 -37.42 -14.49 -2.24
C LYS A 346 -38.23 -13.21 -2.01
N ARG A 347 -38.77 -13.01 -0.80
CA ARG A 347 -39.63 -11.87 -0.47
C ARG A 347 -38.85 -10.61 -0.10
N LEU A 348 -37.78 -10.74 0.67
CA LEU A 348 -37.02 -9.63 1.27
C LEU A 348 -35.65 -9.40 0.63
N GLY A 349 -35.18 -10.35 -0.19
CA GLY A 349 -33.81 -10.34 -0.70
C GLY A 349 -32.74 -10.52 0.39
N GLY A 350 -31.49 -10.56 -0.06
CA GLY A 350 -30.31 -10.60 0.82
C GLY A 350 -29.70 -9.22 1.11
N GLU A 351 -28.69 -9.23 1.97
CA GLU A 351 -27.87 -8.09 2.40
C GLU A 351 -26.42 -8.28 1.89
N PRO A 352 -26.10 -7.87 0.63
CA PRO A 352 -24.79 -8.12 0.03
C PRO A 352 -23.63 -7.53 0.83
N ASP A 353 -23.82 -6.36 1.43
CA ASP A 353 -22.77 -5.63 2.17
C ASP A 353 -22.34 -6.33 3.48
N ARG A 354 -23.11 -7.34 3.93
CA ARG A 354 -22.79 -8.19 5.09
C ARG A 354 -22.44 -9.63 4.69
N CYS A 355 -22.24 -9.88 3.40
CA CYS A 355 -22.08 -11.22 2.83
C CYS A 355 -20.65 -11.43 2.33
N SER A 356 -19.88 -12.31 2.96
CA SER A 356 -18.49 -12.59 2.55
C SER A 356 -18.39 -13.15 1.13
N VAL A 357 -19.41 -13.87 0.65
CA VAL A 357 -19.47 -14.37 -0.74
C VAL A 357 -19.57 -13.21 -1.74
N TYR A 358 -20.40 -12.22 -1.44
CA TYR A 358 -20.52 -11.04 -2.28
C TYR A 358 -19.25 -10.18 -2.21
N LEU A 359 -18.67 -10.00 -1.02
CA LEU A 359 -17.41 -9.27 -0.84
C LEU A 359 -16.25 -9.94 -1.59
N LEU A 360 -16.21 -11.27 -1.66
CA LEU A 360 -15.23 -12.00 -2.47
C LEU A 360 -15.31 -11.64 -3.96
N ASN A 361 -16.52 -11.48 -4.49
CA ASN A 361 -16.73 -11.01 -5.87
C ASN A 361 -16.37 -9.54 -6.05
N LEU A 362 -16.81 -8.68 -5.12
CA LEU A 362 -16.51 -7.24 -5.09
C LEU A 362 -14.99 -6.98 -5.09
N PHE A 363 -14.24 -7.73 -4.29
CA PHE A 363 -12.80 -7.52 -4.11
C PHE A 363 -11.96 -8.17 -5.20
N HIS A 364 -12.29 -9.40 -5.60
CA HIS A 364 -11.31 -10.22 -6.30
C HIS A 364 -11.84 -10.97 -7.52
N MET A 365 -13.07 -11.50 -7.49
CA MET A 365 -13.51 -12.49 -8.48
C MET A 365 -14.26 -11.91 -9.69
N LEU A 366 -14.84 -10.71 -9.58
CA LEU A 366 -15.49 -10.04 -10.71
C LEU A 366 -14.71 -8.80 -11.12
N GLU A 367 -14.42 -8.64 -12.40
CA GLU A 367 -13.75 -7.44 -12.93
C GLU A 367 -14.74 -6.46 -13.56
N ASP A 368 -15.81 -6.95 -14.18
CA ASP A 368 -16.87 -6.11 -14.77
C ASP A 368 -17.85 -5.63 -13.68
N ASP A 369 -17.97 -4.31 -13.57
CA ASP A 369 -18.89 -3.66 -12.64
C ASP A 369 -20.37 -3.89 -13.00
N ARG A 370 -20.68 -4.20 -14.26
CA ARG A 370 -22.04 -4.59 -14.71
C ARG A 370 -22.44 -5.95 -14.16
N GLU A 371 -21.57 -6.95 -14.26
CA GLU A 371 -21.80 -8.28 -13.68
C GLU A 371 -21.95 -8.21 -12.16
N LEU A 372 -21.09 -7.43 -11.49
CA LEU A 372 -21.19 -7.23 -10.04
C LEU A 372 -22.50 -6.52 -9.66
N SER A 373 -22.94 -5.54 -10.46
CA SER A 373 -24.20 -4.83 -10.25
C SER A 373 -25.39 -5.75 -10.42
N ASP A 374 -25.38 -6.64 -11.41
CA ASP A 374 -26.42 -7.64 -11.60
C ASP A 374 -26.42 -8.67 -10.46
N LEU A 375 -25.26 -9.15 -10.01
CA LEU A 375 -25.14 -10.02 -8.83
C LEU A 375 -25.79 -9.37 -7.60
N ARG A 376 -25.51 -8.08 -7.36
CA ARG A 376 -26.11 -7.30 -6.27
C ARG A 376 -27.63 -7.19 -6.44
N ARG A 377 -28.11 -6.87 -7.64
CA ARG A 377 -29.55 -6.75 -7.97
C ARG A 377 -30.29 -8.05 -7.75
N ARG A 378 -29.79 -9.17 -8.29
CA ARG A 378 -30.38 -10.51 -8.15
C ARG A 378 -30.41 -10.97 -6.68
N CYS A 379 -29.39 -10.61 -5.89
CA CYS A 379 -29.38 -10.86 -4.45
C CYS A 379 -30.43 -10.03 -3.69
N LYS A 380 -30.47 -8.70 -3.92
CA LYS A 380 -31.39 -7.78 -3.23
C LYS A 380 -32.86 -7.97 -3.62
N SER A 381 -33.13 -8.47 -4.83
CA SER A 381 -34.50 -8.75 -5.30
C SER A 381 -35.02 -10.13 -4.87
N GLY A 382 -34.17 -11.00 -4.31
CA GLY A 382 -34.55 -12.38 -3.99
C GLY A 382 -34.61 -13.32 -5.20
N GLU A 383 -34.25 -12.85 -6.39
CA GLU A 383 -34.14 -13.64 -7.62
C GLU A 383 -33.11 -14.77 -7.48
N MET A 384 -32.04 -14.53 -6.73
CA MET A 384 -30.96 -15.49 -6.50
C MET A 384 -30.92 -15.98 -5.05
N THR A 385 -30.72 -17.30 -4.91
CA THR A 385 -30.47 -17.93 -3.62
C THR A 385 -29.00 -17.85 -3.21
N CYS A 386 -28.72 -17.87 -1.91
CA CYS A 386 -27.33 -17.89 -1.41
C CYS A 386 -26.56 -19.14 -1.87
N GLY A 387 -27.23 -20.29 -1.98
CA GLY A 387 -26.63 -21.53 -2.47
C GLY A 387 -26.21 -21.42 -3.95
N GLN A 388 -27.04 -20.80 -4.79
CA GLN A 388 -26.70 -20.52 -6.19
C GLN A 388 -25.52 -19.54 -6.29
N CYS A 389 -25.59 -18.41 -5.57
CA CYS A 389 -24.52 -17.41 -5.54
C CYS A 389 -23.17 -18.02 -5.12
N LYS A 390 -23.18 -18.90 -4.10
CA LYS A 390 -21.99 -19.63 -3.64
C LYS A 390 -21.40 -20.54 -4.71
N LYS A 391 -22.23 -21.24 -5.47
CA LYS A 391 -21.76 -22.10 -6.58
C LYS A 391 -21.15 -21.28 -7.70
N GLU A 392 -21.85 -20.24 -8.17
CA GLU A 392 -21.34 -19.34 -9.21
C GLU A 392 -20.03 -18.64 -8.76
N THR A 393 -19.91 -18.28 -7.48
CA THR A 393 -18.68 -17.68 -6.93
C THR A 393 -17.56 -18.71 -6.83
N LEU A 394 -17.87 -19.95 -6.42
CA LEU A 394 -16.88 -21.02 -6.32
C LEU A 394 -16.28 -21.34 -7.69
N GLU A 395 -17.07 -21.37 -8.76
CA GLU A 395 -16.57 -21.57 -10.12
C GLU A 395 -15.53 -20.51 -10.50
N ARG A 396 -15.80 -19.24 -10.18
CA ARG A 396 -14.85 -18.14 -10.39
C ARG A 396 -13.58 -18.30 -9.56
N VAL A 397 -13.71 -18.70 -8.29
CA VAL A 397 -12.56 -18.96 -7.40
C VAL A 397 -11.70 -20.10 -7.93
N GLN A 398 -12.31 -21.20 -8.38
CA GLN A 398 -11.56 -22.34 -8.92
C GLN A 398 -10.85 -21.96 -10.23
N ALA A 399 -11.53 -21.23 -11.12
CA ALA A 399 -10.92 -20.73 -12.35
C ALA A 399 -9.74 -19.80 -12.06
N PHE A 400 -9.90 -18.85 -11.11
CA PHE A 400 -8.84 -17.95 -10.68
C PHE A 400 -7.64 -18.70 -10.09
N LEU A 401 -7.87 -19.65 -9.18
CA LEU A 401 -6.78 -20.39 -8.55
C LEU A 401 -6.03 -21.30 -9.53
N MET A 402 -6.75 -21.90 -10.48
CA MET A 402 -6.13 -22.70 -11.54
C MET A 402 -5.20 -21.83 -12.41
N ASP A 403 -5.71 -20.72 -12.95
CA ASP A 403 -4.92 -19.78 -13.75
C ASP A 403 -3.74 -19.18 -12.96
N LEU A 404 -3.97 -18.82 -11.69
CA LEU A 404 -2.91 -18.28 -10.84
C LEU A 404 -1.80 -19.32 -10.61
N ARG A 405 -2.14 -20.58 -10.29
CA ARG A 405 -1.15 -21.65 -10.07
C ARG A 405 -0.32 -21.92 -11.31
N ASP A 406 -0.97 -22.03 -12.47
CA ASP A 406 -0.27 -22.23 -13.74
C ASP A 406 0.73 -21.09 -14.01
N LYS A 407 0.34 -19.85 -13.73
CA LYS A 407 1.22 -18.67 -13.85
C LYS A 407 2.32 -18.64 -12.78
N MET A 408 2.05 -19.12 -11.57
CA MET A 408 3.03 -19.21 -10.50
C MET A 408 4.12 -20.23 -10.84
N ASP A 409 3.75 -21.35 -11.45
CA ASP A 409 4.71 -22.34 -11.94
C ASP A 409 5.53 -21.77 -13.10
N ALA A 410 4.90 -21.04 -14.03
CA ALA A 410 5.62 -20.36 -15.11
C ALA A 410 6.59 -19.26 -14.61
N ALA A 411 6.25 -18.58 -13.52
CA ALA A 411 7.03 -17.49 -12.93
C ALA A 411 8.11 -17.96 -11.93
N GLU A 412 8.26 -19.27 -11.74
CA GLU A 412 9.15 -19.84 -10.73
C GLU A 412 10.61 -19.38 -10.85
N HIS A 413 11.14 -19.38 -12.08
CA HIS A 413 12.50 -18.93 -12.37
C HIS A 413 12.75 -17.48 -11.94
N LEU A 414 11.77 -16.58 -12.08
CA LEU A 414 11.89 -15.17 -11.66
C LEU A 414 12.00 -15.03 -10.15
N ALA A 415 11.38 -15.93 -9.38
CA ALA A 415 11.47 -15.92 -7.92
C ALA A 415 12.82 -16.49 -7.44
N ASP A 416 13.41 -17.42 -8.20
CA ASP A 416 14.71 -18.03 -7.89
C ASP A 416 15.90 -17.10 -8.18
N GLU A 417 15.74 -16.14 -9.09
CA GLU A 417 16.76 -15.12 -9.42
C GLU A 417 16.93 -14.05 -8.32
N VAL A 418 16.02 -13.99 -7.35
CA VAL A 418 16.05 -13.00 -6.26
C VAL A 418 16.89 -13.55 -5.10
N GLU A 419 18.18 -13.26 -5.11
CA GLU A 419 19.15 -13.78 -4.11
C GLU A 419 19.22 -13.03 -2.77
#